data_AF-X1BSX7-F1
#
_entry.id   AF-X1BSX7-F1
#
_cell.length_a   1.000
_cell.length_b   1.000
_cell.length_c   1.000
_cell.angle_alpha   90.00
_cell.angle_beta   90.00
_cell.angle_gamma   90.00
#
_symmetry.space_group_name_H-M   'P 1'
#
loop_
_entity.id
_entity.type
_entity.pdbx_description
1 polymer ?
#
loop_
_entity_poly.entity_id
_entity_poly.type
_entity_poly.pdbx_seq_one_letter_code
_entity_poly.pdbx_strand_id
1 'polypeptide(L)' 'FPRDSALLMSYTLVIDNNVLYRGRADGIIVSTSLGSTGYALSSGGPIAFGNPDIVIIVPVNPLNKEHIPLECSKHF' A
#
# COMPACT_ATOMS: atom_id res chain seq x y z
N PHE A 1 7.44 -12.23 7.52
CA PHE A 1 6.33 -12.13 8.48
C PHE A 1 6.90 -11.87 9.86
N PRO A 2 6.32 -10.95 10.66
CA PRO A 2 6.82 -10.66 11.99
C PRO A 2 6.76 -11.93 12.86
N ARG A 3 7.83 -12.18 13.62
CA ARG A 3 7.97 -13.37 14.49
C ARG A 3 7.21 -13.22 15.81
N ASP A 4 6.98 -11.98 16.24
CA ASP A 4 6.28 -11.63 17.47
C ASP A 4 5.07 -10.74 17.13
N SER A 5 3.94 -11.03 17.76
CA SER A 5 2.72 -10.22 17.68
C SER A 5 2.93 -8.86 18.38
N ALA A 6 2.23 -7.82 17.90
CA ALA A 6 2.26 -6.44 18.42
C ALA A 6 3.54 -5.61 18.15
N LEU A 7 4.38 -6.01 17.19
CA LEU A 7 5.46 -5.17 16.66
C LEU A 7 5.10 -4.54 15.31
N LEU A 8 5.57 -3.31 15.09
CA LEU A 8 5.48 -2.65 13.78
C LEU A 8 6.38 -3.33 12.75
N MET A 9 5.84 -3.62 11.57
CA MET A 9 6.60 -4.07 10.42
C MET A 9 7.29 -2.89 9.74
N SER A 10 8.59 -3.02 9.45
CA SER A 10 9.30 -2.06 8.59
C SER A 10 9.16 -2.47 7.13
N TYR A 11 8.96 -1.50 6.24
CA TYR A 11 8.81 -1.74 4.81
C TYR A 11 9.49 -0.67 3.96
N THR A 12 9.83 -1.06 2.73
CA THR A 12 10.41 -0.18 1.72
C THR A 12 9.64 -0.41 0.43
N LEU A 13 9.12 0.67 -0.15
CA LEU A 13 8.51 0.65 -1.47
C LEU A 13 9.57 0.95 -2.52
N VAL A 14 9.67 0.06 -3.49
CA VAL A 14 10.59 0.17 -4.63
C VAL A 14 9.79 0.04 -5.92
N ILE A 15 9.96 1.00 -6.82
CA ILE A 15 9.38 1.00 -8.18
C ILE A 15 10.52 1.31 -9.14
N ASP A 16 10.70 0.51 -10.18
CA ASP A 16 11.78 0.67 -11.18
C ASP A 16 13.17 0.87 -10.56
N ASN A 17 13.50 0.05 -9.58
CA ASN A 17 14.74 0.12 -8.80
C ASN A 17 14.94 1.43 -7.99
N ASN A 18 13.95 2.31 -7.95
CA ASN A 18 13.96 3.53 -7.15
C ASN A 18 13.21 3.32 -5.84
N VAL A 19 13.85 3.68 -4.74
CA VAL A 19 13.21 3.68 -3.42
C VAL A 19 12.35 4.93 -3.31
N LEU A 20 11.02 4.75 -3.36
CA LEU A 20 10.08 5.86 -3.24
C LEU A 20 9.75 6.18 -1.79
N TYR A 21 9.64 5.15 -0.95
CA TYR A 21 9.20 5.34 0.43
C TYR A 21 9.74 4.27 1.37
N ARG A 22 9.96 4.65 2.63
CA ARG A 22 10.30 3.73 3.73
C ARG A 22 9.45 4.08 4.93
N GLY A 23 8.87 3.08 5.57
CA GLY A 23 7.95 3.30 6.67
C GLY A 23 7.88 2.14 7.65
N ARG A 24 7.11 2.37 8.72
CA ARG A 24 6.70 1.37 9.70
C ARG A 24 5.19 1.41 9.86
N ALA A 25 4.55 0.25 9.90
CA ALA A 25 3.10 0.11 10.00
C ALA A 25 2.74 -1.24 10.64
N ASP A 26 1.48 -1.40 11.04
CA ASP A 26 0.96 -2.70 11.51
C ASP A 26 0.94 -3.71 10.36
N GLY A 27 0.75 -3.23 9.12
CA GLY A 27 0.82 -4.03 7.91
C GLY A 27 0.72 -3.19 6.64
N ILE A 28 0.68 -3.86 5.48
CA ILE A 28 0.49 -3.25 4.16
C ILE A 28 -0.58 -4.03 3.41
N ILE A 29 -1.50 -3.29 2.78
CA ILE A 29 -2.48 -3.82 1.84
C ILE A 29 -2.01 -3.50 0.42
N VAL A 30 -2.00 -4.52 -0.43
CA VAL A 30 -1.75 -4.40 -1.87
C VAL A 30 -3.00 -4.86 -2.59
N SER A 31 -3.57 -4.00 -3.43
CA SER A 31 -4.84 -4.25 -4.10
C SER A 31 -4.79 -3.90 -5.58
N THR A 32 -5.56 -4.61 -6.40
CA THR A 32 -5.89 -4.20 -7.77
C THR A 32 -7.00 -3.15 -7.75
N SER A 33 -7.29 -2.53 -8.90
CA SER A 33 -8.42 -1.60 -9.04
C SER A 33 -9.76 -2.19 -8.58
N LEU A 34 -10.07 -3.45 -8.87
CA LEU A 34 -11.32 -4.08 -8.40
C LEU A 34 -11.36 -4.26 -6.87
N GLY A 35 -10.21 -4.56 -6.25
CA GLY A 35 -10.10 -4.70 -4.80
C GLY A 35 -10.05 -3.37 -4.05
N SER A 36 -10.01 -2.23 -4.77
CA SER A 36 -9.86 -0.90 -4.16
C SER A 36 -10.98 -0.61 -3.17
N THR A 37 -12.19 -1.09 -3.44
CA THR A 37 -13.38 -0.91 -2.60
C THR A 37 -13.44 -1.84 -1.38
N GLY A 38 -12.52 -2.81 -1.30
CA GLY A 38 -12.41 -3.72 -0.18
C GLY A 38 -11.58 -3.13 0.96
N TYR A 39 -10.65 -3.93 1.49
CA TYR A 39 -9.80 -3.55 2.62
C TYR A 39 -8.97 -2.29 2.36
N ALA A 40 -8.60 -2.03 1.10
CA ALA A 40 -7.90 -0.81 0.71
C ALA A 40 -8.73 0.43 1.07
N LEU A 41 -10.00 0.51 0.68
CA LEU A 41 -10.91 1.59 1.05
C LEU A 41 -11.13 1.66 2.57
N SER A 42 -11.32 0.52 3.24
CA SER A 42 -11.47 0.47 4.71
C SER A 42 -10.27 1.06 5.45
N SER A 43 -9.08 1.00 4.85
CA SER A 43 -7.83 1.53 5.41
C SER A 43 -7.50 2.94 4.93
N GLY A 44 -8.45 3.62 4.25
CA GLY A 44 -8.27 4.98 3.76
C GLY A 44 -7.62 5.10 2.38
N GLY A 45 -7.57 4.02 1.61
CA GLY A 45 -7.13 4.02 0.21
C GLY A 45 -8.18 4.58 -0.75
N PRO A 46 -7.77 5.00 -1.96
CA PRO A 46 -8.66 5.56 -2.98
C PRO A 46 -9.52 4.48 -3.64
N ILE A 47 -10.64 4.92 -4.23
CA ILE A 47 -11.43 4.09 -5.13
C ILE A 47 -10.85 4.24 -6.54
N ALA A 48 -10.36 3.14 -7.12
CA ALA A 48 -9.89 3.12 -8.50
C ALA A 48 -10.92 2.40 -9.39
N PHE A 49 -11.33 3.01 -10.49
CA PHE A 49 -12.29 2.44 -11.42
C PHE A 49 -11.77 2.52 -12.86
N GLY A 50 -12.04 1.49 -13.66
CA GLY A 50 -11.86 1.54 -15.11
C GLY A 50 -10.44 1.30 -15.64
N ASN A 51 -9.43 1.09 -14.78
CA ASN A 51 -8.08 0.73 -15.22
C ASN A 51 -7.61 -0.59 -14.58
N PRO A 52 -7.53 -1.70 -15.35
CA PRO A 52 -7.13 -3.01 -14.83
C PRO A 52 -5.65 -3.05 -14.39
N ASP A 53 -4.85 -2.10 -14.84
CA ASP A 53 -3.41 -2.06 -14.64
C ASP A 53 -3.01 -1.26 -13.40
N ILE A 54 -3.93 -0.83 -12.54
CA ILE A 54 -3.54 -0.11 -11.31
C ILE A 54 -3.28 -1.10 -10.16
N VAL A 55 -2.18 -0.87 -9.46
CA VAL A 55 -1.90 -1.39 -8.12
C VAL A 55 -2.02 -0.25 -7.11
N ILE A 56 -2.74 -0.52 -6.02
CA ILE A 56 -2.94 0.39 -4.89
C ILE A 56 -2.24 -0.19 -3.67
N ILE A 57 -1.42 0.62 -3.02
CA ILE A 57 -0.68 0.24 -1.82
C ILE A 57 -1.13 1.14 -0.67
N VAL A 58 -1.64 0.54 0.40
CA VAL A 58 -2.16 1.26 1.57
C VAL A 58 -1.52 0.68 2.84
N PRO A 59 -0.73 1.46 3.59
CA PRO A 59 -0.23 1.01 4.89
C PRO A 59 -1.35 1.03 5.93
N VAL A 60 -1.42 -0.02 6.75
CA VAL A 60 -2.40 -0.14 7.85
C VAL A 60 -1.82 0.53 9.09
N ASN A 61 -2.44 1.62 9.53
CA ASN A 61 -2.04 2.38 10.72
C ASN A 61 -0.52 2.72 10.72
N PRO A 62 -0.03 3.45 9.70
CA PRO A 62 1.39 3.77 9.62
C PRO A 62 1.82 4.70 10.76
N LEU A 63 3.03 4.47 11.27
CA LEU A 63 3.65 5.32 12.29
C LEU A 63 3.86 6.76 11.78
N ASN A 64 4.24 6.88 10.50
CA ASN A 64 4.38 8.16 9.82
C ASN A 64 3.15 8.40 8.94
N LYS A 65 2.43 9.50 9.20
CA LYS A 65 1.19 9.86 8.50
C LYS A 65 1.42 10.52 7.14
N GLU A 66 2.48 10.17 6.42
CA GLU A 66 2.59 10.58 5.03
C GLU A 66 1.63 9.71 4.21
N HIS A 67 0.42 10.24 3.98
CA HIS A 67 -0.60 9.58 3.17
C HIS A 67 -0.21 9.68 1.70
N ILE A 68 0.43 8.64 1.17
CA ILE A 68 0.60 8.51 -0.28
C ILE A 68 -0.01 7.17 -0.69
N PRO A 69 -1.33 7.12 -0.95
CA PRO A 69 -1.88 6.05 -1.73
C PRO A 69 -1.25 6.14 -3.12
N LEU A 70 -0.40 5.17 -3.43
CA LEU A 70 0.31 5.15 -4.70
C LEU A 70 -0.48 4.30 -5.69
N GLU A 71 -0.93 4.96 -6.75
CA GLU A 71 -1.43 4.29 -7.95
C GLU A 71 -0.25 4.03 -8.87
N CYS A 72 0.04 2.76 -9.11
CA CYS A 72 1.11 2.32 -9.99
C CYS A 72 0.49 1.57 -11.18
N SER A 73 0.80 2.01 -12.41
CA SER A 73 0.38 1.30 -13.63
C SER A 73 1.25 0.05 -13.83
N LYS A 74 0.65 -1.10 -14.16
CA LYS A 74 1.32 -2.38 -14.39
C LYS A 74 2.09 -2.45 -15.70
N HIS A 75 1.98 -1.45 -16.57
CA HIS A 75 2.78 -1.36 -17.79
C HIS A 75 4.24 -0.99 -17.43
N PHE A 76 4.98 -2.02 -17.01
CA PHE A 76 6.44 -2.10 -16.93
C PHE A 76 6.89 -3.36 -17.67
#